data_AF-A0A518CLJ9-F1
#
_entry.id   AF-A0A518CLJ9-F1
#
_cell.length_a   1.000
_cell.length_b   1.000
_cell.length_c   1.000
_cell.angle_alpha   90.00
_cell.angle_beta   90.00
_cell.angle_gamma   90.00
#
_symmetry.space_group_name_H-M   'P 1'
#
loop_
_entity.id
_entity.type
_entity.pdbx_description
1 polymer ?
#
loop_
_entity_poly.entity_id
_entity_poly.type
_entity_poly.pdbx_seq_one_letter_code
_entity_poly.pdbx_strand_id
1 'polypeptide(L)'
;MTKHCKRSFPVLFSFLSIVVLISGCGPQAETIPQKVVQSVNPEYFITDSLVEPIKKEMRTLSDGSKAECYVITTKSVPTDHQIGPWAPKHVTDGKDKGGIWIKDGHVYDVSGEFVAHLDELYDDPEWNLVREDGSIKVTDTKEVFDLAARPNVDPRYHNHAVECPPDIIEWQSNHNVYVIPVNPVYRSVATDFHSVGDGHGPVGVAFNGVKYDPPAPIHMIIKAHTIAPFDHSGGHVNPNAGYHYHAATGKTKEIEQDDEHAPLIGYALDGFGIYAHLDKNEKESADLDECSGHYDAVRGYHYHASAAGDNQIIGAFRGIAGSASVVKPD
;
A
#
# COMPACT_ATOMS: atom_id res chain seq x y z
N MET A 1 -66.79 54.36 -21.86
CA MET A 1 -66.56 53.44 -23.00
C MET A 1 -65.26 53.83 -23.69
N THR A 2 -64.21 53.02 -23.56
CA THR A 2 -63.21 52.69 -24.59
C THR A 2 -61.98 52.05 -23.90
N LYS A 3 -61.74 50.78 -24.22
CA LYS A 3 -60.50 50.06 -23.90
C LYS A 3 -59.38 50.62 -24.80
N HIS A 4 -58.20 50.86 -24.26
CA HIS A 4 -56.98 51.05 -25.06
C HIS A 4 -55.93 50.02 -24.65
N CYS A 5 -55.68 49.13 -25.60
CA CYS A 5 -54.70 48.06 -25.60
C CYS A 5 -53.30 48.66 -25.82
N LYS A 6 -52.32 48.34 -24.97
CA LYS A 6 -50.89 48.54 -25.28
C LYS A 6 -50.19 47.18 -25.22
N ARG A 7 -49.69 46.76 -26.39
CA ARG A 7 -48.87 45.58 -26.61
C ARG A 7 -47.48 45.80 -25.97
N SER A 8 -47.05 44.86 -25.15
CA SER A 8 -45.69 44.73 -24.64
C SER A 8 -44.85 43.86 -25.59
N PHE A 9 -43.71 44.37 -26.03
CA PHE A 9 -42.64 43.59 -26.69
C PHE A 9 -41.64 43.13 -25.62
N PRO A 10 -41.21 41.86 -25.58
CA PRO A 10 -40.14 41.45 -24.68
C PRO A 10 -38.78 41.81 -25.28
N VAL A 11 -37.97 42.57 -24.54
CA VAL A 11 -36.55 42.79 -24.82
C VAL A 11 -35.79 41.57 -24.32
N LEU A 12 -35.20 40.82 -25.25
CA LEU A 12 -34.36 39.65 -24.95
C LEU A 12 -32.99 40.14 -24.45
N PHE A 13 -32.74 40.07 -23.14
CA PHE A 13 -31.41 40.28 -22.58
C PHE A 13 -30.59 39.00 -22.77
N SER A 14 -29.64 39.03 -23.70
CA SER A 14 -28.66 37.96 -23.88
C SER A 14 -27.57 38.11 -22.81
N PHE A 15 -27.62 37.26 -21.78
CA PHE A 15 -26.54 37.14 -20.80
C PHE A 15 -25.38 36.38 -21.42
N LEU A 16 -24.30 37.10 -21.75
CA LEU A 16 -23.04 36.51 -22.17
C LEU A 16 -22.34 35.96 -20.91
N SER A 17 -22.51 34.66 -20.63
CA SER A 17 -21.78 33.97 -19.57
C SER A 17 -20.30 33.91 -19.93
N ILE A 18 -19.50 34.74 -19.26
CA ILE A 18 -18.04 34.64 -19.26
C ILE A 18 -17.68 33.37 -18.48
N VAL A 19 -17.26 32.33 -19.21
CA VAL A 19 -16.64 31.15 -18.63
C VAL A 19 -15.22 31.55 -18.22
N VAL A 20 -15.03 31.82 -16.93
CA VAL A 20 -13.70 31.96 -16.34
C VAL A 20 -13.13 30.55 -16.20
N LEU A 21 -12.27 30.17 -17.15
CA LEU A 21 -11.40 29.00 -16.99
C LEU A 21 -10.42 29.30 -15.87
N ILE A 22 -10.68 28.76 -14.68
CA ILE A 22 -9.74 28.80 -13.57
C ILE A 22 -8.66 27.77 -13.90
N SER A 23 -7.62 28.20 -14.60
CA SER A 23 -6.39 27.43 -14.74
C SER A 23 -5.78 27.28 -13.35
N GLY A 24 -5.86 26.09 -12.76
CA GLY A 24 -5.23 25.80 -11.48
C GLY A 24 -3.72 26.07 -11.57
N CYS A 25 -3.28 27.18 -10.98
CA CYS A 25 -1.86 27.55 -10.87
C CYS A 25 -1.23 26.76 -9.72
N GLY A 26 -1.08 25.44 -9.89
CA GLY A 26 -0.11 24.66 -9.14
C GLY A 26 1.23 24.61 -9.90
N PRO A 27 2.36 24.31 -9.23
CA PRO A 27 3.61 24.02 -9.94
C PRO A 27 3.37 22.84 -10.89
N GLN A 28 3.62 23.05 -12.18
CA GLN A 28 3.54 21.97 -13.16
C GLN A 28 4.77 21.07 -12.93
N ALA A 29 4.56 19.80 -12.60
CA ALA A 29 5.65 18.86 -12.40
C ALA A 29 6.45 18.72 -13.72
N GLU A 30 7.75 18.99 -13.68
CA GLU A 30 8.64 18.89 -14.82
C GLU A 30 9.42 17.59 -14.75
N THR A 31 9.72 17.01 -15.91
CA THR A 31 10.67 15.89 -16.00
C THR A 31 12.09 16.43 -15.93
N ILE A 32 12.88 15.96 -14.96
CA ILE A 32 14.29 16.32 -14.84
C ILE A 32 15.13 15.14 -15.32
N PRO A 33 15.93 15.31 -16.40
CA PRO A 33 16.84 14.27 -16.86
C PRO A 33 17.86 13.90 -15.77
N GLN A 34 17.92 12.62 -15.45
CA GLN A 34 18.93 12.05 -14.56
C GLN A 34 20.11 11.51 -15.38
N LYS A 35 21.34 11.63 -14.86
CA LYS A 35 22.53 11.11 -15.56
C LYS A 35 22.54 9.58 -15.59
N VAL A 36 22.02 8.97 -14.54
CA VAL A 36 21.87 7.52 -14.39
C VAL A 36 20.41 7.24 -14.08
N VAL A 37 19.86 6.25 -14.77
CA VAL A 37 18.52 5.70 -14.55
C VAL A 37 18.63 4.20 -14.70
N GLN A 38 18.19 3.45 -13.69
CA GLN A 38 18.10 2.00 -13.78
C GLN A 38 16.73 1.61 -14.32
N SER A 39 16.73 0.83 -15.41
CA SER A 39 15.51 0.24 -15.94
C SER A 39 15.02 -0.86 -15.00
N VAL A 40 13.71 -1.06 -14.96
CA VAL A 40 13.12 -2.22 -14.28
C VAL A 40 13.68 -3.50 -14.88
N ASN A 41 14.22 -4.38 -14.04
CA ASN A 41 14.67 -5.71 -14.43
C ASN A 41 13.60 -6.76 -14.08
N PRO A 42 12.89 -7.33 -15.07
CA PRO A 42 11.83 -8.30 -14.83
C PRO A 42 12.35 -9.66 -14.31
N GLU A 43 13.63 -9.98 -14.48
CA GLU A 43 14.22 -11.26 -14.06
C GLU A 43 14.36 -11.36 -12.53
N TYR A 44 14.18 -10.25 -11.80
CA TYR A 44 14.20 -10.29 -10.33
C TYR A 44 12.93 -10.87 -9.72
N PHE A 45 11.81 -10.91 -10.45
CA PHE A 45 10.59 -11.54 -9.96
C PHE A 45 10.76 -13.05 -9.78
N ILE A 46 10.12 -13.62 -8.75
CA ILE A 46 10.06 -15.06 -8.57
C ILE A 46 9.19 -15.65 -9.68
N THR A 47 9.77 -16.51 -10.52
CA THR A 47 9.06 -17.11 -11.66
C THR A 47 7.79 -17.84 -11.23
N ASP A 48 7.83 -18.57 -10.11
CA ASP A 48 6.68 -19.33 -9.60
C ASP A 48 5.53 -18.45 -9.10
N SER A 49 5.80 -17.17 -8.81
CA SER A 49 4.76 -16.18 -8.46
C SER A 49 4.06 -15.61 -9.69
N LEU A 50 4.63 -15.74 -10.89
CA LEU A 50 4.03 -15.25 -12.13
C LEU A 50 2.93 -16.19 -12.61
N VAL A 51 1.85 -15.61 -13.13
CA VAL A 51 0.75 -16.35 -13.79
C VAL A 51 1.10 -16.60 -15.26
N GLU A 52 1.82 -15.67 -15.88
CA GLU A 52 2.28 -15.71 -17.25
C GLU A 52 3.62 -14.95 -17.38
N PRO A 53 4.40 -15.17 -18.46
CA PRO A 53 5.61 -14.40 -18.70
C PRO A 53 5.33 -12.90 -18.73
N ILE A 54 6.21 -12.10 -18.13
CA ILE A 54 6.11 -10.63 -18.10
C ILE A 54 6.13 -10.09 -19.54
N LYS A 55 5.12 -9.28 -19.87
CA LYS A 55 4.97 -8.68 -21.20
C LYS A 55 5.46 -7.25 -21.19
N LYS A 56 5.86 -6.76 -22.35
CA LYS A 56 6.29 -5.38 -22.58
C LYS A 56 5.34 -4.73 -23.57
N GLU A 57 4.67 -3.66 -23.15
CA GLU A 57 3.59 -3.04 -23.91
C GLU A 57 3.60 -1.52 -23.75
N MET A 58 3.14 -0.80 -24.78
CA MET A 58 2.86 0.64 -24.63
C MET A 58 1.60 0.85 -23.81
N ARG A 59 1.72 1.46 -22.63
CA ARG A 59 0.61 1.76 -21.72
C ARG A 59 0.55 3.26 -21.41
N THR A 60 -0.61 3.70 -20.93
CA THR A 60 -0.83 5.06 -20.45
C THR A 60 -0.47 5.13 -18.97
N LEU A 61 0.31 6.13 -18.58
CA LEU A 61 0.71 6.39 -17.20
C LEU A 61 -0.26 7.38 -16.53
N SER A 62 -0.08 7.59 -15.22
CA SER A 62 -0.92 8.44 -14.37
C SER A 62 -1.12 9.88 -14.85
N ASP A 63 -0.16 10.47 -15.57
CA ASP A 63 -0.27 11.82 -16.12
C ASP A 63 -0.84 11.87 -17.57
N GLY A 64 -1.29 10.71 -18.08
CA GLY A 64 -1.83 10.56 -19.43
C GLY A 64 -0.76 10.39 -20.52
N SER A 65 0.52 10.48 -20.20
CA SER A 65 1.60 10.13 -21.13
C SER A 65 1.60 8.63 -21.46
N LYS A 66 2.28 8.26 -22.55
CA LYS A 66 2.46 6.86 -22.94
C LYS A 66 3.91 6.46 -22.80
N ALA A 67 4.16 5.30 -22.20
CA ALA A 67 5.48 4.73 -22.07
C ALA A 67 5.46 3.22 -22.33
N GLU A 68 6.61 2.68 -22.70
CA GLU A 68 6.81 1.23 -22.68
C GLU A 68 6.82 0.76 -21.22
N CYS A 69 5.95 -0.18 -20.90
CA CYS A 69 5.73 -0.69 -19.55
C CYS A 69 5.83 -2.21 -19.53
N TYR A 70 6.28 -2.75 -18.40
CA TYR A 70 6.06 -4.14 -18.08
C TYR A 70 4.63 -4.35 -17.58
N VAL A 71 3.97 -5.37 -18.10
CA VAL A 71 2.71 -5.91 -17.59
C VAL A 71 3.03 -7.20 -16.86
N ILE A 72 2.85 -7.18 -15.54
CA ILE A 72 3.29 -8.22 -14.62
C ILE A 72 2.04 -8.79 -13.96
N THR A 73 1.70 -10.04 -14.27
CA THR A 73 0.55 -10.73 -13.67
C THR A 73 1.05 -11.76 -12.67
N THR A 74 0.72 -11.59 -11.40
CA THR A 74 1.20 -12.43 -10.29
C THR A 74 0.05 -13.10 -9.55
N LYS A 75 0.34 -14.23 -8.91
CA LYS A 75 -0.55 -14.88 -7.95
C LYS A 75 -0.70 -14.00 -6.70
N SER A 76 -1.84 -14.09 -6.02
CA SER A 76 -2.04 -13.37 -4.75
C SER A 76 -1.34 -14.02 -3.56
N VAL A 77 -0.97 -15.30 -3.68
CA VAL A 77 -0.27 -16.06 -2.64
C VAL A 77 1.24 -16.07 -2.95
N PRO A 78 2.10 -15.47 -2.10
CA PRO A 78 3.55 -15.56 -2.25
C PRO A 78 4.05 -16.99 -2.06
N THR A 79 5.22 -17.27 -2.64
CA THR A 79 5.85 -18.62 -2.63
C THR A 79 7.09 -18.70 -1.74
N ASP A 80 7.61 -17.57 -1.27
CA ASP A 80 8.89 -17.45 -0.55
C ASP A 80 8.75 -17.40 0.98
N HIS A 81 7.53 -17.32 1.51
CA HIS A 81 7.26 -17.39 2.94
C HIS A 81 5.85 -17.92 3.22
N GLN A 82 5.63 -18.34 4.46
CA GLN A 82 4.30 -18.70 4.96
C GLN A 82 3.55 -17.44 5.38
N ILE A 83 2.29 -17.34 4.96
CA ILE A 83 1.39 -16.27 5.38
C ILE A 83 0.88 -16.52 6.80
N GLY A 84 0.83 -15.47 7.61
CA GLY A 84 0.48 -15.58 9.03
C GLY A 84 1.60 -16.22 9.86
N PRO A 85 1.36 -16.48 11.15
CA PRO A 85 0.15 -16.15 11.90
C PRO A 85 -0.02 -14.64 12.14
N TRP A 86 -1.22 -14.22 12.55
CA TRP A 86 -1.58 -12.82 12.81
C TRP A 86 -2.00 -12.59 14.26
N ALA A 87 -3.09 -13.21 14.70
CA ALA A 87 -3.62 -13.01 16.05
C ALA A 87 -3.57 -14.30 16.88
N PRO A 88 -3.09 -14.23 18.13
CA PRO A 88 -3.19 -15.33 19.09
C PRO A 88 -4.66 -15.59 19.44
N LYS A 89 -4.96 -16.82 19.90
CA LYS A 89 -6.33 -17.25 20.24
C LYS A 89 -6.61 -17.24 21.74
N HIS A 90 -5.57 -17.22 22.56
CA HIS A 90 -5.67 -17.23 24.02
C HIS A 90 -4.59 -16.36 24.67
N VAL A 91 -4.83 -15.81 25.86
CA VAL A 91 -3.86 -14.96 26.58
C VAL A 91 -2.55 -15.66 26.95
N THR A 92 -2.54 -16.98 26.94
CA THR A 92 -1.35 -17.80 27.20
C THR A 92 -0.56 -18.14 25.93
N ASP A 93 -1.05 -17.73 24.75
CA ASP A 93 -0.36 -18.00 23.50
C ASP A 93 0.91 -17.14 23.40
N GLY A 94 2.01 -17.80 23.05
CA GLY A 94 3.28 -17.14 22.79
C GLY A 94 3.28 -16.36 21.47
N LYS A 95 4.34 -15.58 21.26
CA LYS A 95 4.53 -14.81 20.03
C LYS A 95 4.58 -15.63 18.74
N ASP A 96 4.86 -16.93 18.81
CA ASP A 96 4.82 -17.84 17.66
C ASP A 96 3.39 -18.10 17.14
N LYS A 97 2.37 -17.64 17.87
CA LYS A 97 0.95 -17.74 17.50
C LYS A 97 0.34 -16.45 16.99
N GLY A 98 1.06 -15.33 17.07
CA GLY A 98 0.67 -14.07 16.47
C GLY A 98 1.74 -13.55 15.53
N GLY A 99 1.45 -12.41 14.91
CA GLY A 99 2.39 -11.70 14.06
C GLY A 99 2.96 -10.50 14.81
N ILE A 100 3.01 -9.36 14.11
CA ILE A 100 3.49 -8.09 14.63
C ILE A 100 2.39 -7.02 14.61
N TRP A 101 2.49 -6.07 15.53
CA TRP A 101 1.70 -4.85 15.53
C TRP A 101 2.61 -3.63 15.56
N ILE A 102 2.20 -2.57 14.88
CA ILE A 102 3.01 -1.36 14.72
C ILE A 102 2.33 -0.20 15.44
N LYS A 103 3.09 0.55 16.23
CA LYS A 103 2.62 1.77 16.90
C LYS A 103 3.79 2.71 17.16
N ASP A 104 3.65 3.97 16.75
CA ASP A 104 4.59 5.07 17.03
C ASP A 104 6.07 4.71 16.75
N GLY A 105 6.37 4.15 15.57
CA GLY A 105 7.74 3.76 15.20
C GLY A 105 8.20 2.42 15.80
N HIS A 106 7.40 1.76 16.63
CA HIS A 106 7.75 0.51 17.29
C HIS A 106 7.02 -0.68 16.67
N VAL A 107 7.73 -1.82 16.63
CA VAL A 107 7.19 -3.13 16.24
C VAL A 107 7.06 -3.98 17.50
N TYR A 108 5.85 -4.50 17.74
CA TYR A 108 5.51 -5.36 18.88
C TYR A 108 5.21 -6.77 18.39
N ASP A 109 5.79 -7.78 19.04
CA ASP A 109 5.37 -9.18 18.89
C ASP A 109 3.96 -9.35 19.49
N VAL A 110 2.98 -9.81 18.72
CA VAL A 110 1.59 -9.97 19.17
C VAL A 110 1.42 -11.31 19.88
N SER A 111 1.79 -11.37 21.15
CA SER A 111 1.46 -12.50 22.04
C SER A 111 0.06 -12.37 22.64
N GLY A 112 -0.44 -13.44 23.26
CA GLY A 112 -1.69 -13.39 24.02
C GLY A 112 -1.61 -12.41 25.19
N GLU A 113 -0.46 -12.34 25.86
CA GLU A 113 -0.16 -11.36 26.90
C GLU A 113 -0.20 -9.93 26.35
N PHE A 114 0.42 -9.67 25.20
CA PHE A 114 0.36 -8.35 24.56
C PHE A 114 -1.09 -7.92 24.30
N VAL A 115 -1.95 -8.81 23.81
CA VAL A 115 -3.37 -8.51 23.57
C VAL A 115 -4.13 -8.23 24.88
N ALA A 116 -3.75 -8.90 25.97
CA ALA A 116 -4.37 -8.72 27.29
C ALA A 116 -4.01 -7.37 27.95
N HIS A 117 -2.93 -6.72 27.53
CA HIS A 117 -2.41 -5.47 28.08
C HIS A 117 -2.51 -4.29 27.09
N LEU A 118 -3.43 -4.34 26.11
CA LEU A 118 -3.64 -3.23 25.17
C LEU A 118 -4.22 -2.00 25.86
N ASP A 119 -5.01 -2.17 26.91
CA ASP A 119 -5.50 -1.08 27.77
C ASP A 119 -4.34 -0.28 28.38
N GLU A 120 -3.29 -0.96 28.85
CA GLU A 120 -2.07 -0.31 29.35
C GLU A 120 -1.28 0.36 28.23
N LEU A 121 -1.15 -0.28 27.07
CA LEU A 121 -0.45 0.28 25.91
C LEU A 121 -1.07 1.59 25.41
N TYR A 122 -2.41 1.68 25.47
CA TYR A 122 -3.17 2.83 24.98
C TYR A 122 -3.66 3.78 26.09
N ASP A 123 -3.39 3.48 27.36
CA ASP A 123 -3.93 4.21 28.53
C ASP A 123 -5.46 4.38 28.43
N ASP A 124 -6.15 3.30 28.08
CA ASP A 124 -7.59 3.30 27.82
C ASP A 124 -8.25 1.97 28.26
N PRO A 125 -9.01 1.96 29.37
CA PRO A 125 -9.62 0.74 29.91
C PRO A 125 -10.76 0.18 29.05
N GLU A 126 -11.18 0.86 27.98
CA GLU A 126 -12.19 0.35 27.04
C GLU A 126 -11.64 -0.72 26.09
N TRP A 127 -10.30 -0.89 26.02
CA TRP A 127 -9.67 -2.02 25.34
C TRP A 127 -9.94 -3.33 26.09
N ASN A 128 -10.71 -4.21 25.48
CA ASN A 128 -11.14 -5.47 26.08
C ASN A 128 -11.35 -6.56 25.03
N LEU A 129 -10.25 -7.04 24.44
CA LEU A 129 -10.26 -8.10 23.43
C LEU A 129 -10.35 -9.51 24.04
N VAL A 130 -10.17 -9.64 25.35
CA VAL A 130 -10.10 -10.92 26.06
C VAL A 130 -11.48 -11.28 26.64
N ARG A 131 -11.89 -12.54 26.52
CA ARG A 131 -13.09 -13.08 27.17
C ARG A 131 -12.77 -13.59 28.58
N GLU A 132 -13.79 -13.80 29.40
CA GLU A 132 -13.61 -14.27 30.79
C GLU A 132 -12.84 -15.60 30.91
N ASP A 133 -12.90 -16.46 29.88
CA ASP A 133 -12.18 -17.73 29.83
C ASP A 133 -10.72 -17.60 29.34
N GLY A 134 -10.25 -16.39 29.04
CA GLY A 134 -8.92 -16.12 28.50
C GLY A 134 -8.80 -16.22 26.98
N SER A 135 -9.87 -16.59 26.26
CA SER A 135 -9.87 -16.58 24.80
C SER A 135 -9.91 -15.16 24.23
N ILE A 136 -9.23 -14.95 23.09
CA ILE A 136 -9.19 -13.65 22.41
C ILE A 136 -10.32 -13.57 21.39
N LYS A 137 -10.98 -12.41 21.33
CA LYS A 137 -12.00 -12.09 20.32
C LYS A 137 -11.30 -11.87 18.99
N VAL A 138 -11.40 -12.86 18.10
CA VAL A 138 -10.86 -12.84 16.75
C VAL A 138 -11.98 -12.81 15.72
N THR A 139 -11.69 -12.35 14.51
CA THR A 139 -12.62 -12.44 13.38
C THR A 139 -12.53 -13.85 12.77
N ASP A 140 -13.42 -14.75 13.17
CA ASP A 140 -13.36 -16.20 12.88
C ASP A 140 -14.35 -16.68 11.81
N THR A 141 -15.19 -15.79 11.29
CA THR A 141 -16.11 -16.07 10.19
C THR A 141 -16.01 -15.00 9.11
N LYS A 142 -16.43 -15.34 7.90
CA LYS A 142 -16.47 -14.40 6.78
C LYS A 142 -17.26 -13.12 7.05
N GLU A 143 -18.43 -13.24 7.64
CA GLU A 143 -19.25 -12.06 7.96
C GLU A 143 -18.53 -11.13 8.95
N VAL A 144 -17.95 -11.69 10.00
CA VAL A 144 -17.23 -10.93 11.02
C VAL A 144 -16.00 -10.25 10.42
N PHE A 145 -15.22 -10.98 9.61
CA PHE A 145 -14.06 -10.45 8.90
C PHE A 145 -14.45 -9.31 7.94
N ASP A 146 -15.46 -9.47 7.09
CA ASP A 146 -15.89 -8.45 6.13
C ASP A 146 -16.37 -7.15 6.81
N LEU A 147 -16.91 -7.27 8.02
CA LEU A 147 -17.44 -6.15 8.78
C LEU A 147 -16.40 -5.47 9.70
N ALA A 148 -15.31 -6.18 10.03
CA ALA A 148 -14.22 -5.67 10.87
C ALA A 148 -12.99 -5.21 10.07
N ALA A 149 -12.64 -5.89 8.99
CA ALA A 149 -11.47 -5.60 8.14
C ALA A 149 -11.73 -4.47 7.13
N ARG A 150 -12.19 -3.32 7.61
CA ARG A 150 -12.50 -2.12 6.79
C ARG A 150 -12.28 -0.83 7.59
N PRO A 151 -12.02 0.32 6.94
CA PRO A 151 -11.77 1.58 7.65
C PRO A 151 -12.91 2.00 8.60
N ASN A 152 -14.16 1.73 8.23
CA ASN A 152 -15.33 1.97 9.07
C ASN A 152 -15.80 0.67 9.73
N VAL A 153 -15.06 0.22 10.75
CA VAL A 153 -15.34 -1.01 11.50
C VAL A 153 -16.80 -1.02 11.99
N ASP A 154 -17.52 -2.13 11.80
CA ASP A 154 -18.85 -2.28 12.41
C ASP A 154 -18.73 -2.23 13.94
N PRO A 155 -19.52 -1.38 14.65
CA PRO A 155 -19.41 -1.25 16.11
C PRO A 155 -19.57 -2.55 16.88
N ARG A 156 -20.23 -3.57 16.31
CA ARG A 156 -20.35 -4.91 16.91
C ARG A 156 -19.02 -5.64 17.05
N TYR A 157 -18.03 -5.27 16.23
CA TYR A 157 -16.70 -5.90 16.18
C TYR A 157 -15.59 -4.95 16.62
N HIS A 158 -15.93 -3.88 17.33
CA HIS A 158 -14.96 -3.22 18.20
C HIS A 158 -14.41 -4.24 19.20
N ASN A 159 -13.20 -4.02 19.72
CA ASN A 159 -12.57 -4.97 20.65
C ASN A 159 -12.39 -6.38 20.06
N HIS A 160 -11.95 -6.46 18.80
CA HIS A 160 -11.52 -7.70 18.15
C HIS A 160 -10.11 -7.56 17.58
N ALA A 161 -9.37 -8.67 17.60
CA ALA A 161 -8.20 -8.85 16.76
C ALA A 161 -8.65 -9.32 15.37
N VAL A 162 -8.38 -8.51 14.35
CA VAL A 162 -8.79 -8.74 12.97
C VAL A 162 -7.73 -9.61 12.28
N GLU A 163 -8.17 -10.76 11.78
CA GLU A 163 -7.39 -11.68 10.95
C GLU A 163 -8.29 -12.28 9.88
N CYS A 164 -7.73 -12.76 8.77
CA CYS A 164 -8.52 -13.49 7.79
C CYS A 164 -8.73 -14.95 8.26
N PRO A 165 -9.98 -15.41 8.43
CA PRO A 165 -10.26 -16.82 8.69
C PRO A 165 -9.65 -17.74 7.63
N PRO A 166 -9.17 -18.94 8.03
CA PRO A 166 -8.50 -19.86 7.12
C PRO A 166 -9.42 -20.45 6.04
N ASP A 167 -10.73 -20.39 6.21
CA ASP A 167 -11.73 -20.86 5.25
C ASP A 167 -12.08 -19.81 4.17
N ILE A 168 -11.68 -18.55 4.35
CA ILE A 168 -11.79 -17.50 3.32
C ILE A 168 -10.60 -17.61 2.37
N ILE A 169 -10.77 -18.42 1.34
CA ILE A 169 -9.73 -18.73 0.35
C ILE A 169 -9.96 -18.04 -1.00
N GLU A 170 -11.07 -17.32 -1.20
CA GLU A 170 -11.44 -16.77 -2.50
C GLU A 170 -10.42 -15.75 -3.01
N TRP A 171 -9.76 -15.02 -2.11
CA TRP A 171 -8.71 -14.08 -2.48
C TRP A 171 -7.46 -14.78 -3.03
N GLN A 172 -7.24 -16.05 -2.70
CA GLN A 172 -6.03 -16.80 -3.10
C GLN A 172 -6.01 -17.10 -4.59
N SER A 173 -7.18 -17.20 -5.23
CA SER A 173 -7.29 -17.42 -6.67
C SER A 173 -7.18 -16.13 -7.48
N ASN A 174 -7.30 -14.96 -6.85
CA ASN A 174 -7.14 -13.68 -7.55
C ASN A 174 -5.71 -13.52 -8.10
N HIS A 175 -5.58 -12.74 -9.16
CA HIS A 175 -4.29 -12.31 -9.70
C HIS A 175 -4.11 -10.80 -9.52
N ASN A 176 -2.89 -10.38 -9.21
CA ASN A 176 -2.50 -8.98 -9.24
C ASN A 176 -1.89 -8.65 -10.60
N VAL A 177 -2.33 -7.57 -11.22
CA VAL A 177 -1.81 -7.08 -12.50
C VAL A 177 -1.17 -5.73 -12.26
N TYR A 178 0.13 -5.62 -12.53
CA TYR A 178 0.89 -4.38 -12.42
C TYR A 178 1.30 -3.89 -13.81
N VAL A 179 1.20 -2.59 -14.01
CA VAL A 179 1.76 -1.86 -15.15
C VAL A 179 2.83 -0.95 -14.58
N ILE A 180 4.09 -1.21 -14.90
CA ILE A 180 5.25 -0.45 -14.39
C ILE A 180 6.08 0.04 -15.58
N PRO A 181 6.43 1.34 -15.68
CA PRO A 181 7.25 1.83 -16.79
C PRO A 181 8.63 1.14 -16.80
N VAL A 182 9.09 0.73 -17.98
CA VAL A 182 10.39 0.05 -18.14
C VAL A 182 11.53 0.97 -17.71
N ASN A 183 11.42 2.25 -18.08
CA ASN A 183 12.40 3.29 -17.76
C ASN A 183 11.72 4.38 -16.93
N PRO A 184 11.95 4.42 -15.60
CA PRO A 184 11.35 5.45 -14.76
C PRO A 184 11.87 6.84 -15.13
N VAL A 185 11.05 7.86 -14.89
CA VAL A 185 11.35 9.25 -15.23
C VAL A 185 11.19 10.11 -13.99
N TYR A 186 12.24 10.81 -13.57
CA TYR A 186 12.21 11.65 -12.38
C TYR A 186 11.44 12.96 -12.60
N ARG A 187 10.58 13.31 -11.64
CA ARG A 187 9.73 14.51 -11.61
C ARG A 187 10.19 15.48 -10.53
N SER A 188 10.14 16.77 -10.86
CA SER A 188 10.51 17.86 -9.95
C SER A 188 9.58 18.00 -8.73
N VAL A 189 8.38 17.42 -8.79
CA VAL A 189 7.36 17.46 -7.73
C VAL A 189 6.96 16.03 -7.40
N ALA A 190 6.90 15.73 -6.10
CA ALA A 190 6.40 14.46 -5.61
C ALA A 190 4.91 14.27 -5.95
N THR A 191 4.51 13.04 -6.28
CA THR A 191 3.13 12.65 -6.57
C THR A 191 2.60 11.78 -5.43
N ASP A 192 1.53 12.24 -4.79
CA ASP A 192 0.85 11.52 -3.73
C ASP A 192 0.19 10.24 -4.27
N PHE A 193 0.32 9.10 -3.57
CA PHE A 193 -0.25 7.81 -3.97
C PHE A 193 -1.77 7.88 -4.18
N HIS A 194 -2.47 8.65 -3.35
CA HIS A 194 -3.92 8.81 -3.39
C HIS A 194 -4.38 9.67 -4.58
N SER A 195 -3.47 10.35 -5.28
CA SER A 195 -3.77 11.08 -6.52
C SER A 195 -3.65 10.21 -7.78
N VAL A 196 -3.14 8.97 -7.65
CA VAL A 196 -2.95 8.04 -8.76
C VAL A 196 -4.13 7.06 -8.85
N GLY A 197 -4.68 6.89 -10.06
CA GLY A 197 -5.77 5.95 -10.29
C GLY A 197 -7.04 6.33 -9.52
N ASP A 198 -7.57 5.40 -8.74
CA ASP A 198 -8.72 5.61 -7.84
C ASP A 198 -8.30 6.02 -6.42
N GLY A 199 -7.00 6.22 -6.18
CA GLY A 199 -6.43 6.60 -4.89
C GLY A 199 -6.27 5.44 -3.90
N HIS A 200 -6.52 4.21 -4.32
CA HIS A 200 -6.42 2.99 -3.51
C HIS A 200 -5.39 1.98 -4.06
N GLY A 201 -4.56 2.41 -5.00
CA GLY A 201 -3.50 1.58 -5.57
C GLY A 201 -2.34 1.34 -4.61
N PRO A 202 -1.55 0.27 -4.84
CA PRO A 202 -0.31 0.02 -4.11
C PRO A 202 0.74 1.09 -4.43
N VAL A 203 1.73 1.24 -3.56
CA VAL A 203 2.94 2.04 -3.86
C VAL A 203 3.91 1.26 -4.74
N GLY A 204 3.89 -0.06 -4.68
CA GLY A 204 4.81 -0.89 -5.46
C GLY A 204 4.51 -2.38 -5.35
N VAL A 205 5.49 -3.17 -5.77
CA VAL A 205 5.40 -4.64 -5.79
C VAL A 205 6.72 -5.26 -5.32
N ALA A 206 6.63 -6.23 -4.44
CA ALA A 206 7.75 -7.07 -4.01
C ALA A 206 8.11 -8.09 -5.09
N PHE A 207 9.33 -8.64 -5.06
CA PHE A 207 9.74 -9.63 -6.07
C PHE A 207 8.97 -10.95 -6.04
N ASN A 208 8.28 -11.26 -4.95
CA ASN A 208 7.35 -12.38 -4.89
C ASN A 208 5.95 -12.07 -5.46
N GLY A 209 5.74 -10.86 -5.98
CA GLY A 209 4.51 -10.45 -6.67
C GLY A 209 3.41 -9.89 -5.78
N VAL A 210 3.62 -9.81 -4.47
CA VAL A 210 2.68 -9.22 -3.50
C VAL A 210 2.83 -7.70 -3.48
N LYS A 211 1.72 -7.01 -3.25
CA LYS A 211 1.64 -5.54 -3.21
C LYS A 211 2.38 -4.99 -2.01
N TYR A 212 3.08 -3.87 -2.22
CA TYR A 212 3.38 -2.90 -1.18
C TYR A 212 2.28 -1.86 -1.18
N ASP A 213 1.41 -1.84 -0.19
CA ASP A 213 0.33 -0.86 -0.08
C ASP A 213 0.79 0.37 0.72
N PRO A 214 0.09 1.51 0.60
CA PRO A 214 0.33 2.69 1.43
C PRO A 214 0.16 2.39 2.93
N PRO A 215 0.52 3.32 3.84
CA PRO A 215 0.32 3.15 5.27
C PRO A 215 -1.04 2.59 5.65
N ALA A 216 -1.07 1.57 6.51
CA ALA A 216 -2.32 1.05 7.03
C ALA A 216 -3.03 2.15 7.85
N PRO A 217 -4.38 2.21 7.87
CA PRO A 217 -5.12 3.22 8.62
C PRO A 217 -5.14 2.89 10.14
N ILE A 218 -3.97 2.76 10.76
CA ILE A 218 -3.78 2.37 12.16
C ILE A 218 -4.60 3.26 13.11
N HIS A 219 -4.68 4.55 12.84
CA HIS A 219 -5.49 5.48 13.65
C HIS A 219 -7.00 5.12 13.65
N MET A 220 -7.55 4.60 12.54
CA MET A 220 -8.94 4.15 12.47
C MET A 220 -9.13 2.82 13.20
N ILE A 221 -8.13 1.94 13.12
CA ILE A 221 -8.11 0.64 13.81
C ILE A 221 -8.11 0.86 15.33
N ILE A 222 -7.20 1.70 15.83
CA ILE A 222 -7.12 2.08 17.25
C ILE A 222 -8.43 2.73 17.73
N LYS A 223 -9.05 3.62 16.92
CA LYS A 223 -10.31 4.27 17.28
C LYS A 223 -11.48 3.29 17.47
N ALA A 224 -11.43 2.13 16.83
CA ALA A 224 -12.41 1.06 16.99
C ALA A 224 -12.05 0.07 18.12
N HIS A 225 -10.98 0.32 18.89
CA HIS A 225 -10.43 -0.62 19.87
C HIS A 225 -10.11 -1.98 19.24
N THR A 226 -9.69 -2.00 17.98
CA THR A 226 -9.29 -3.23 17.30
C THR A 226 -7.78 -3.22 17.05
N ILE A 227 -7.22 -4.41 16.82
CA ILE A 227 -5.90 -4.55 16.19
C ILE A 227 -6.10 -5.34 14.89
N ALA A 228 -5.26 -5.12 13.89
CA ALA A 228 -5.25 -5.90 12.66
C ALA A 228 -3.82 -6.37 12.37
N PRO A 229 -3.27 -7.31 13.18
CA PRO A 229 -1.86 -7.66 13.14
C PRO A 229 -1.38 -7.97 11.73
N PHE A 230 -0.16 -7.55 11.44
CA PHE A 230 0.59 -8.02 10.27
C PHE A 230 1.25 -9.33 10.65
N ASP A 231 1.53 -10.19 9.69
CA ASP A 231 2.40 -11.33 9.95
C ASP A 231 3.86 -10.87 10.04
N HIS A 232 4.76 -11.79 10.30
CA HIS A 232 6.19 -11.50 10.42
C HIS A 232 6.83 -11.03 9.11
N SER A 233 6.14 -11.17 7.97
CA SER A 233 6.57 -10.61 6.68
C SER A 233 6.11 -9.16 6.50
N GLY A 234 5.27 -8.63 7.40
CA GLY A 234 4.75 -7.27 7.35
C GLY A 234 3.45 -7.14 6.55
N GLY A 235 2.74 -8.26 6.32
CA GLY A 235 1.52 -8.29 5.53
C GLY A 235 0.31 -8.87 6.25
N HIS A 236 -0.87 -8.53 5.74
CA HIS A 236 -2.13 -9.11 6.17
C HIS A 236 -3.13 -9.22 5.02
N VAL A 237 -4.30 -9.79 5.29
CA VAL A 237 -5.36 -9.95 4.30
C VAL A 237 -6.53 -9.03 4.64
N ASN A 238 -7.08 -8.37 3.64
CA ASN A 238 -8.39 -7.72 3.73
C ASN A 238 -9.33 -8.21 2.60
N PRO A 239 -10.66 -8.03 2.72
CA PRO A 239 -11.63 -8.56 1.76
C PRO A 239 -11.48 -8.02 0.32
N ASN A 240 -10.90 -6.84 0.15
CA ASN A 240 -10.83 -6.13 -1.13
C ASN A 240 -9.51 -6.38 -1.87
N ALA A 241 -8.40 -6.40 -1.14
CA ALA A 241 -7.04 -6.42 -1.68
C ALA A 241 -6.41 -7.82 -1.68
N GLY A 242 -6.93 -8.75 -0.87
CA GLY A 242 -6.24 -10.01 -0.57
C GLY A 242 -5.03 -9.78 0.34
N TYR A 243 -4.01 -10.63 0.25
CA TYR A 243 -2.75 -10.46 0.99
C TYR A 243 -1.90 -9.32 0.41
N HIS A 244 -1.40 -8.43 1.26
CA HIS A 244 -0.60 -7.25 0.91
C HIS A 244 0.29 -6.83 2.08
N TYR A 245 1.41 -6.16 1.79
CA TYR A 245 2.33 -5.65 2.80
C TYR A 245 2.10 -4.17 3.10
N HIS A 246 2.26 -3.81 4.37
CA HIS A 246 2.38 -2.42 4.83
C HIS A 246 3.79 -2.10 5.36
N ALA A 247 4.61 -3.13 5.60
CA ALA A 247 5.98 -3.00 6.08
C ALA A 247 6.91 -3.99 5.36
N ALA A 248 8.16 -3.59 5.14
CA ALA A 248 9.23 -4.47 4.68
C ALA A 248 10.05 -4.95 5.89
N THR A 249 10.19 -6.27 6.04
CA THR A 249 10.74 -6.91 7.26
C THR A 249 11.96 -7.79 6.99
N GLY A 250 12.46 -7.81 5.75
CA GLY A 250 13.56 -8.69 5.32
C GLY A 250 13.16 -10.16 5.17
N LYS A 251 11.86 -10.47 5.03
CA LYS A 251 11.32 -11.83 4.83
C LYS A 251 10.95 -12.16 3.38
N THR A 252 10.93 -11.17 2.51
CA THR A 252 10.65 -11.34 1.08
C THR A 252 11.96 -11.47 0.31
N LYS A 253 11.91 -11.93 -0.95
CA LYS A 253 13.10 -11.99 -1.79
C LYS A 253 13.83 -10.64 -1.89
N GLU A 254 15.13 -10.69 -1.63
CA GLU A 254 16.06 -9.57 -1.72
C GLU A 254 17.11 -9.81 -2.81
N ILE A 255 17.57 -8.74 -3.46
CA ILE A 255 18.68 -8.76 -4.42
C ILE A 255 19.84 -7.99 -3.81
N GLU A 256 20.84 -8.73 -3.33
CA GLU A 256 22.06 -8.19 -2.74
C GLU A 256 22.78 -7.23 -3.69
N GLN A 257 23.49 -6.26 -3.10
CA GLN A 257 24.28 -5.26 -3.82
C GLN A 257 25.77 -5.47 -3.56
N ASP A 258 26.59 -5.30 -4.60
CA ASP A 258 28.04 -5.58 -4.52
C ASP A 258 28.84 -4.52 -3.73
N ASP A 259 28.24 -3.36 -3.41
CA ASP A 259 28.89 -2.17 -2.84
C ASP A 259 28.39 -1.83 -1.42
N GLU A 260 27.90 -2.82 -0.69
CA GLU A 260 27.38 -2.68 0.69
C GLU A 260 26.10 -1.85 0.81
N HIS A 261 25.48 -1.47 -0.31
CA HIS A 261 24.18 -0.83 -0.28
C HIS A 261 23.09 -1.80 0.22
N ALA A 262 22.00 -1.25 0.76
CA ALA A 262 20.81 -2.04 1.09
C ALA A 262 20.35 -2.86 -0.12
N PRO A 263 19.84 -4.10 0.08
CA PRO A 263 19.39 -4.93 -1.03
C PRO A 263 18.14 -4.34 -1.70
N LEU A 264 17.99 -4.59 -3.00
CA LEU A 264 16.77 -4.24 -3.73
C LEU A 264 15.68 -5.25 -3.37
N ILE A 265 14.46 -4.79 -3.07
CA ILE A 265 13.35 -5.62 -2.57
C ILE A 265 12.09 -5.57 -3.43
N GLY A 266 12.08 -4.69 -4.44
CA GLY A 266 10.96 -4.54 -5.35
C GLY A 266 11.06 -3.29 -6.22
N TYR A 267 9.95 -2.97 -6.88
CA TYR A 267 9.81 -1.76 -7.69
C TYR A 267 8.57 -0.98 -7.27
N ALA A 268 8.69 0.35 -7.21
CA ALA A 268 7.57 1.25 -7.09
C ALA A 268 6.76 1.27 -8.41
N LEU A 269 5.48 1.66 -8.35
CA LEU A 269 4.64 1.71 -9.56
C LEU A 269 5.14 2.71 -10.61
N ASP A 270 6.00 3.65 -10.23
CA ASP A 270 6.64 4.59 -11.14
C ASP A 270 7.96 4.07 -11.76
N GLY A 271 8.34 2.83 -11.43
CA GLY A 271 9.46 2.09 -12.02
C GLY A 271 10.79 2.24 -11.29
N PHE A 272 10.91 3.13 -10.29
CA PHE A 272 12.12 3.20 -9.49
C PHE A 272 12.25 2.02 -8.54
N GLY A 273 13.49 1.58 -8.29
CA GLY A 273 13.77 0.50 -7.34
C GLY A 273 13.45 0.90 -5.91
N ILE A 274 12.92 -0.05 -5.13
CA ILE A 274 12.74 0.06 -3.69
C ILE A 274 13.78 -0.84 -3.03
N TYR A 275 14.66 -0.24 -2.24
CA TYR A 275 15.69 -0.91 -1.47
C TYR A 275 15.25 -1.09 -0.02
N ALA A 276 15.83 -2.04 0.71
CA ALA A 276 15.52 -2.25 2.12
C ALA A 276 15.93 -1.03 2.99
N HIS A 277 15.37 -0.97 4.20
CA HIS A 277 15.68 0.05 5.21
C HIS A 277 17.15 0.01 5.63
N LEU A 278 17.65 -1.22 5.87
CA LEU A 278 19.00 -1.46 6.35
C LEU A 278 19.86 -2.14 5.29
N ASP A 279 21.14 -1.79 5.28
CA ASP A 279 22.16 -2.56 4.59
C ASP A 279 22.60 -3.81 5.39
N LYS A 280 23.50 -4.59 4.79
CA LYS A 280 24.07 -5.81 5.39
C LYS A 280 24.83 -5.55 6.71
N ASN A 281 25.16 -4.30 7.02
CA ASN A 281 25.84 -3.86 8.23
C ASN A 281 24.87 -3.17 9.21
N GLU A 282 23.55 -3.35 9.01
CA GLU A 282 22.48 -2.75 9.82
C GLU A 282 22.47 -1.21 9.79
N LYS A 283 22.93 -0.62 8.69
CA LYS A 283 22.98 0.83 8.54
C LYS A 283 21.86 1.34 7.65
N GLU A 284 21.22 2.42 8.10
CA GLU A 284 20.22 3.16 7.35
C GLU A 284 20.84 4.00 6.24
N SER A 285 20.06 4.19 5.17
CA SER A 285 20.40 5.16 4.13
C SER A 285 20.26 6.60 4.66
N ALA A 286 21.13 7.48 4.20
CA ALA A 286 21.15 8.89 4.59
C ALA A 286 20.68 9.78 3.44
N ASP A 287 20.36 11.04 3.78
CA ASP A 287 20.02 12.09 2.82
C ASP A 287 18.82 11.74 1.93
N LEU A 288 17.84 11.02 2.48
CA LEU A 288 16.58 10.72 1.83
C LEU A 288 15.70 11.98 1.72
N ASP A 289 15.03 12.12 0.59
CA ASP A 289 14.03 13.15 0.35
C ASP A 289 12.67 12.80 0.98
N GLU A 290 11.66 13.64 0.78
CA GLU A 290 10.31 13.42 1.33
C GLU A 290 9.61 12.15 0.82
N CYS A 291 10.11 11.54 -0.25
CA CYS A 291 9.59 10.30 -0.83
C CYS A 291 10.33 9.06 -0.31
N SER A 292 11.25 9.22 0.65
CA SER A 292 12.17 8.17 1.10
C SER A 292 13.17 7.74 0.03
N GLY A 293 13.58 8.63 -0.89
CA GLY A 293 14.56 8.29 -1.91
C GLY A 293 15.69 9.29 -2.05
N HIS A 294 16.73 8.90 -2.78
CA HIS A 294 17.86 9.77 -3.10
C HIS A 294 18.48 9.40 -4.45
N TYR A 295 19.50 10.13 -4.87
CA TYR A 295 20.25 9.86 -6.10
C TYR A 295 21.70 9.48 -5.80
N ASP A 296 22.19 8.42 -6.45
CA ASP A 296 23.62 8.12 -6.53
C ASP A 296 24.09 7.87 -7.99
N ALA A 297 25.42 7.79 -8.18
CA ALA A 297 26.03 7.64 -9.51
C ALA A 297 26.01 6.20 -10.07
N VAL A 298 25.53 5.22 -9.31
CA VAL A 298 25.45 3.79 -9.67
C VAL A 298 24.00 3.43 -10.04
N ARG A 299 23.05 3.84 -9.21
CA ARG A 299 21.62 3.47 -9.26
C ARG A 299 20.75 4.57 -9.86
N GLY A 300 21.25 5.80 -9.91
CA GLY A 300 20.40 6.95 -10.17
C GLY A 300 19.46 7.21 -8.99
N TYR A 301 18.28 7.78 -9.27
CA TYR A 301 17.27 7.97 -8.24
C TYR A 301 16.62 6.63 -7.86
N HIS A 302 16.48 6.37 -6.56
CA HIS A 302 15.84 5.16 -6.03
C HIS A 302 15.32 5.40 -4.61
N TYR A 303 14.43 4.52 -4.14
CA TYR A 303 13.83 4.61 -2.82
C TYR A 303 14.45 3.63 -1.83
N HIS A 304 14.32 3.94 -0.55
CA HIS A 304 14.50 3.02 0.56
C HIS A 304 13.18 2.84 1.30
N ALA A 305 12.85 1.60 1.63
CA ALA A 305 11.76 1.30 2.52
C ALA A 305 12.04 1.93 3.89
N SER A 306 11.02 2.49 4.52
CA SER A 306 11.15 3.03 5.88
C SER A 306 11.23 1.89 6.89
N ALA A 307 11.57 2.20 8.14
CA ALA A 307 11.59 1.18 9.19
C ALA A 307 10.19 0.54 9.31
N ALA A 308 10.12 -0.76 9.60
CA ALA A 308 8.85 -1.46 9.67
C ALA A 308 7.86 -0.78 10.65
N GLY A 309 8.36 -0.23 11.76
CA GLY A 309 7.56 0.49 12.75
C GLY A 309 6.96 1.83 12.28
N ASP A 310 7.39 2.36 11.13
CA ASP A 310 6.89 3.63 10.59
C ASP A 310 5.56 3.46 9.85
N ASN A 311 5.11 2.21 9.63
CA ASN A 311 3.91 1.90 8.86
C ASN A 311 3.93 2.56 7.48
N GLN A 312 5.09 2.58 6.83
CA GLN A 312 5.28 3.19 5.52
C GLN A 312 6.38 2.46 4.76
N ILE A 313 6.11 2.10 3.49
CA ILE A 313 7.17 1.62 2.60
C ILE A 313 7.94 2.84 2.07
N ILE A 314 7.29 3.68 1.26
CA ILE A 314 7.86 4.94 0.72
C ILE A 314 6.88 6.09 0.92
N GLY A 315 7.35 7.34 0.86
CA GLY A 315 6.54 8.52 1.21
C GLY A 315 5.66 9.06 0.08
N ALA A 316 6.15 9.03 -1.16
CA ALA A 316 5.42 9.45 -2.36
C ALA A 316 6.17 8.95 -3.62
N PHE A 317 5.61 9.20 -4.81
CA PHE A 317 6.34 8.96 -6.07
C PHE A 317 7.12 10.19 -6.52
N ARG A 318 8.38 9.99 -6.92
CA ARG A 318 9.17 10.91 -7.73
C ARG A 318 9.09 10.61 -9.23
N GLY A 319 8.39 9.57 -9.65
CA GLY A 319 8.19 9.25 -11.05
C GLY A 319 6.76 9.42 -11.54
N ILE A 320 6.50 8.90 -12.74
CA ILE A 320 5.16 8.83 -13.33
C ILE A 320 4.64 7.41 -13.14
N ALA A 321 3.75 7.24 -12.17
CA ALA A 321 3.22 5.92 -11.83
C ALA A 321 2.46 5.29 -13.00
N GLY A 322 2.62 3.98 -13.17
CA GLY A 322 1.71 3.15 -13.95
C GLY A 322 0.43 2.85 -13.18
N SER A 323 0.00 1.58 -13.16
CA SER A 323 -1.25 1.19 -12.49
C SER A 323 -1.15 -0.21 -11.90
N ALA A 324 -2.04 -0.53 -10.97
CA ALA A 324 -2.24 -1.90 -10.53
C ALA A 324 -3.73 -2.22 -10.42
N SER A 325 -4.08 -3.49 -10.57
CA SER A 325 -5.44 -3.98 -10.36
C SER A 325 -5.43 -5.41 -9.84
N VAL A 326 -6.54 -5.81 -9.24
CA VAL A 326 -6.82 -7.20 -8.89
C VAL A 326 -7.85 -7.73 -9.88
N VAL A 327 -7.56 -8.88 -10.48
CA VAL A 327 -8.46 -9.57 -11.39
C VAL A 327 -8.80 -10.95 -10.85
N LYS A 328 -10.04 -11.37 -11.04
CA LYS A 328 -10.45 -12.76 -10.79
C LYS A 328 -10.09 -13.58 -12.03
N PRO A 329 -9.56 -14.80 -11.87
CA PRO A 329 -9.40 -15.70 -13.00
C PRO A 329 -10.78 -15.98 -13.62
N ASP A 330 -10.80 -16.08 -14.95
CA ASP A 330 -11.98 -16.50 -15.72
C ASP A 330 -12.35 -17.96 -15.43
#